data_AF-A0A951HPL0-F1
#
_entry.id   AF-A0A951HPL0-F1
#
_cell.length_a   1.000
_cell.length_b   1.000
_cell.length_c   1.000
_cell.angle_alpha   90.00
_cell.angle_beta   90.00
_cell.angle_gamma   90.00
#
_symmetry.space_group_name_H-M   'P 1'
#
loop_
_entity.id
_entity.type
_entity.pdbx_description
1 polymer ?
#
loop_
_entity_poly.entity_id
_entity_poly.type
_entity_poly.pdbx_seq_one_letter_code
_entity_poly.pdbx_strand_id
1 'polypeptide(L)'
;MPRSLDLTALAAVMAATPMALCARAPATVAPSALAQAALVCRGIPDETGAAERRIAELGWPRAGSGRDAQLPMFERNGIVVMVIPPDAEGHPLSCGVMATVGRSTSPADLTAAVSAAFGRQPGSGEAAGAPVWELEAGQVVAVARDDEGGVLFTFWYPRAAAH
;
A
#
# COMPACT_ATOMS: atom_id res chain seq x y z
N MET A 1 20.98 4.78 12.07
CA MET A 1 21.19 3.75 11.03
C MET A 1 20.04 2.75 10.82
N PRO A 2 19.04 2.54 11.71
CA PRO A 2 17.93 1.63 11.38
C PRO A 2 17.01 2.19 10.27
N ARG A 3 16.73 3.50 10.31
CA ARG A 3 15.82 4.19 9.38
C ARG A 3 16.19 4.09 7.89
N SER A 4 17.46 3.95 7.54
CA SER A 4 17.89 3.80 6.13
C SER A 4 17.68 2.38 5.61
N LEU A 5 17.85 1.36 6.47
CA LEU A 5 17.54 -0.03 6.13
C LEU A 5 16.04 -0.22 5.94
N ASP A 6 15.27 0.44 6.79
CA ASP A 6 13.81 0.46 6.77
C ASP A 6 13.24 1.01 5.44
N LEU A 7 13.76 2.15 4.97
CA LEU A 7 13.37 2.74 3.68
C LEU A 7 13.87 1.92 2.48
N THR A 8 14.98 1.20 2.63
CA THR A 8 15.52 0.32 1.57
C THR A 8 14.64 -0.92 1.41
N ALA A 9 14.24 -1.55 2.52
CA ALA A 9 13.29 -2.67 2.51
C ALA A 9 11.95 -2.24 1.91
N LEU A 10 11.44 -1.07 2.29
CA LEU A 10 10.22 -0.51 1.71
C LEU A 10 10.36 -0.29 0.19
N ALA A 11 11.49 0.25 -0.27
CA ALA A 11 11.76 0.42 -1.70
C ALA A 11 11.81 -0.93 -2.45
N ALA A 12 12.38 -1.98 -1.83
CA ALA A 12 12.40 -3.32 -2.39
C ALA A 12 11.00 -3.92 -2.52
N VAL A 13 10.16 -3.79 -1.48
CA VAL A 13 8.75 -4.22 -1.51
C VAL A 13 7.98 -3.48 -2.61
N MET A 14 8.16 -2.16 -2.72
CA MET A 14 7.52 -1.37 -3.77
C MET A 14 7.95 -1.81 -5.17
N ALA A 15 9.23 -2.11 -5.38
CA ALA A 15 9.75 -2.61 -6.66
C ALA A 15 9.26 -4.02 -6.98
N ALA A 16 9.06 -4.87 -5.96
CA ALA A 16 8.55 -6.23 -6.11
C ALA A 16 7.02 -6.30 -6.29
N THR A 17 6.30 -5.22 -5.94
CA THR A 17 4.84 -5.16 -6.06
C THR A 17 4.46 -4.74 -7.47
N PRO A 18 3.85 -5.63 -8.28
CA PRO A 18 3.61 -5.34 -9.69
C PRO A 18 2.52 -4.26 -9.87
N MET A 19 2.95 -2.99 -9.96
CA MET A 19 2.10 -1.87 -10.41
C MET A 19 1.52 -2.09 -11.81
N ALA A 20 2.15 -2.97 -12.61
CA ALA A 20 1.67 -3.39 -13.93
C ALA A 20 0.25 -4.01 -13.91
N LEU A 21 -0.28 -4.40 -12.75
CA LEU A 21 -1.69 -4.82 -12.60
C LEU A 21 -2.67 -3.63 -12.65
N CYS A 22 -2.23 -2.41 -12.36
CA CYS A 22 -3.04 -1.17 -12.43
C CYS A 22 -3.30 -0.70 -13.87
N ALA A 23 -2.40 -1.03 -14.80
CA ALA A 23 -2.43 -0.64 -16.21
C ALA A 23 -3.72 -1.04 -16.97
N ARG A 24 -4.54 -1.94 -16.40
CA ARG A 24 -5.77 -2.46 -17.01
C ARG A 24 -7.04 -2.13 -16.24
N ALA A 25 -6.99 -1.23 -15.26
CA ALA A 25 -8.17 -0.93 -14.46
C ALA A 25 -9.30 -0.34 -15.33
N PRO A 26 -10.51 -0.93 -15.30
CA PRO A 26 -11.64 -0.51 -16.14
C PRO A 26 -12.24 0.84 -15.71
N ALA A 27 -11.87 1.34 -14.52
CA ALA A 27 -12.38 2.57 -13.95
C ALA A 27 -11.26 3.37 -13.26
N THR A 28 -11.34 4.70 -13.37
CA THR A 28 -10.51 5.62 -12.60
C THR A 28 -11.19 5.97 -11.28
N VAL A 29 -10.43 6.02 -10.19
CA VAL A 29 -10.93 6.40 -8.87
C VAL A 29 -10.46 7.81 -8.48
N ALA A 30 -11.23 8.48 -7.61
CA ALA A 30 -10.81 9.74 -7.00
C ALA A 30 -9.63 9.51 -6.03
N PRO A 31 -8.62 10.40 -5.97
CA PRO A 31 -7.49 10.26 -5.05
C PRO A 31 -7.90 10.13 -3.58
N SER A 32 -8.98 10.82 -3.17
CA SER A 32 -9.53 10.72 -1.82
C SER A 32 -10.12 9.34 -1.53
N ALA A 33 -10.84 8.73 -2.47
CA ALA A 33 -11.39 7.39 -2.32
C ALA A 33 -10.28 6.34 -2.17
N LEU A 34 -9.22 6.47 -2.97
CA LEU A 34 -8.03 5.62 -2.87
C LEU A 34 -7.32 5.80 -1.51
N ALA A 35 -7.06 7.04 -1.09
CA ALA A 35 -6.41 7.32 0.19
C ALA A 35 -7.24 6.81 1.39
N GLN A 36 -8.57 6.91 1.32
CA GLN A 36 -9.46 6.36 2.34
C GLN A 36 -9.46 4.82 2.34
N ALA A 37 -9.43 4.18 1.16
CA ALA A 37 -9.29 2.73 1.08
C ALA A 37 -7.95 2.25 1.65
N ALA A 38 -6.89 3.05 1.52
CA ALA A 38 -5.59 2.78 2.12
C ALA A 38 -5.66 2.56 3.65
N LEU A 39 -6.62 3.19 4.34
CA LEU A 39 -6.84 2.97 5.78
C LEU A 39 -7.20 1.54 6.16
N VAL A 40 -7.63 0.71 5.20
CA VAL A 40 -7.88 -0.74 5.41
C VAL A 40 -6.61 -1.48 5.81
N CYS A 41 -5.47 -1.06 5.28
CA CYS A 41 -4.16 -1.62 5.63
C CYS A 41 -3.65 -1.17 7.00
N ARG A 42 -4.30 -0.21 7.65
CA ARG A 42 -3.91 0.28 8.97
C ARG A 42 -4.24 -0.74 10.04
N GLY A 43 -3.25 -1.11 10.85
CA GLY A 43 -3.43 -2.08 11.94
C GLY A 43 -3.68 -3.52 11.47
N ILE A 44 -3.37 -3.84 10.20
CA ILE A 44 -3.36 -5.23 9.74
C ILE A 44 -2.29 -6.04 10.50
N PRO A 45 -2.63 -7.24 11.02
CA PRO A 45 -1.68 -8.11 11.70
C PRO A 45 -0.54 -8.60 10.80
N ASP A 46 0.62 -8.85 11.38
CA ASP A 46 1.81 -9.45 10.74
C ASP A 46 1.67 -10.99 10.54
N GLU A 47 0.46 -11.44 10.20
CA GLU A 47 0.13 -12.84 9.89
C GLU A 47 -0.86 -12.84 8.73
N THR A 48 -0.50 -13.46 7.60
CA THR A 48 -1.29 -13.46 6.36
C THR A 48 -2.74 -13.87 6.57
N GLY A 49 -2.99 -14.97 7.30
CA GLY A 49 -4.34 -15.45 7.56
C GLY A 49 -5.17 -14.47 8.40
N ALA A 50 -4.55 -13.80 9.38
CA ALA A 50 -5.22 -12.79 10.20
C ALA A 50 -5.47 -11.48 9.42
N ALA A 51 -4.53 -11.09 8.55
CA ALA A 51 -4.68 -9.97 7.63
C ALA A 51 -5.87 -10.15 6.69
N GLU A 52 -5.98 -11.33 6.06
CA GLU A 52 -7.09 -11.65 5.17
C GLU A 52 -8.44 -11.61 5.91
N ARG A 53 -8.53 -12.22 7.10
CA ARG A 53 -9.74 -12.16 7.93
C ARG A 53 -10.12 -10.72 8.25
N ARG A 54 -9.16 -9.89 8.64
CA ARG A 54 -9.40 -8.48 8.99
C ARG A 54 -9.93 -7.68 7.79
N ILE A 55 -9.35 -7.88 6.60
CA ILE A 55 -9.81 -7.20 5.37
C ILE A 55 -11.25 -7.62 5.03
N ALA A 56 -11.56 -8.92 5.16
CA ALA A 56 -12.90 -9.43 4.94
C ALA A 56 -13.92 -8.85 5.93
N GLU A 57 -13.58 -8.73 7.22
CA GLU A 57 -14.41 -8.07 8.24
C GLU A 57 -14.70 -6.60 7.94
N LEU A 58 -13.78 -5.91 7.25
CA LEU A 58 -13.96 -4.53 6.77
C LEU A 58 -14.84 -4.44 5.50
N GLY A 59 -15.43 -5.56 5.08
CA GLY A 59 -16.38 -5.62 3.97
C GLY A 59 -15.72 -5.54 2.60
N TRP A 60 -14.47 -6.04 2.48
CA TRP A 60 -13.78 -6.18 1.20
C TRP A 60 -13.87 -7.63 0.72
N PRO A 61 -14.59 -7.91 -0.38
CA PRO A 61 -14.70 -9.25 -0.90
C PRO A 61 -13.38 -9.68 -1.56
N ARG A 62 -13.05 -10.96 -1.46
CA ARG A 62 -11.86 -11.53 -2.13
C ARG A 62 -12.03 -11.46 -3.65
N ALA A 63 -11.04 -10.91 -4.34
CA ALA A 63 -11.01 -10.86 -5.80
C ALA A 63 -10.54 -12.22 -6.32
N GLY A 64 -11.42 -12.96 -7.02
CA GLY A 64 -11.14 -14.17 -7.79
C GLY A 64 -10.28 -15.26 -7.13
N SER A 65 -10.85 -16.44 -6.84
CA SER A 65 -10.08 -17.61 -6.40
C SER A 65 -9.49 -18.38 -7.60
N GLY A 66 -8.44 -17.86 -8.22
CA GLY A 66 -7.63 -18.62 -9.18
C GLY A 66 -6.54 -19.42 -8.47
N ARG A 67 -6.26 -20.65 -8.91
CA ARG A 67 -5.09 -21.44 -8.44
C ARG A 67 -3.73 -20.74 -8.66
N ASP A 68 -3.71 -19.68 -9.47
CA ASP A 68 -2.52 -18.88 -9.82
C ASP A 68 -2.46 -17.51 -9.12
N ALA A 69 -3.37 -17.19 -8.19
CA ALA A 69 -3.27 -15.94 -7.45
C ALA A 69 -2.09 -16.03 -6.46
N GLN A 70 -0.92 -15.55 -6.89
CA GLN A 70 0.31 -15.53 -6.09
C GLN A 70 0.17 -14.71 -4.79
N LEU A 71 -0.81 -13.80 -4.72
CA LEU A 71 -1.09 -12.96 -3.56
C LEU A 71 -2.59 -12.97 -3.22
N PRO A 72 -2.98 -12.94 -1.93
CA PRO A 72 -4.35 -12.64 -1.53
C PRO A 72 -4.76 -11.22 -1.96
N MET A 73 -5.79 -11.13 -2.80
CA MET A 73 -6.31 -9.87 -3.34
C MET A 73 -7.80 -9.70 -2.98
N PHE A 74 -8.19 -8.46 -2.75
CA PHE A 74 -9.56 -8.05 -2.42
C PHE A 74 -9.92 -6.83 -3.24
N GLU A 75 -11.11 -6.79 -3.81
CA GLU A 75 -11.50 -5.72 -4.73
C GLU A 75 -12.82 -5.09 -4.31
N ARG A 76 -12.86 -3.76 -4.31
CA ARG A 76 -14.11 -3.00 -4.11
C ARG A 76 -14.04 -1.69 -4.86
N ASN A 77 -15.04 -1.42 -5.70
CA ASN A 77 -15.18 -0.17 -6.44
C ASN A 77 -13.93 0.21 -7.27
N GLY A 78 -13.29 -0.77 -7.93
CA GLY A 78 -12.08 -0.53 -8.74
C GLY A 78 -10.80 -0.28 -7.94
N ILE A 79 -10.84 -0.49 -6.62
CA ILE A 79 -9.67 -0.46 -5.74
C ILE A 79 -9.33 -1.90 -5.36
N VAL A 80 -8.06 -2.25 -5.43
CA VAL A 80 -7.53 -3.55 -5.03
C VAL A 80 -6.72 -3.38 -3.75
N VAL A 81 -7.01 -4.20 -2.75
CA VAL A 81 -6.20 -4.39 -1.56
C VAL A 81 -5.48 -5.72 -1.69
N MET A 82 -4.20 -5.75 -1.40
CA MET A 82 -3.37 -6.96 -1.46
C MET A 82 -2.61 -7.17 -0.15
N VAL A 83 -2.47 -8.43 0.22
CA VAL A 83 -1.60 -8.84 1.32
C VAL A 83 -0.32 -9.40 0.70
N ILE A 84 0.81 -8.80 1.01
CA ILE A 84 2.11 -9.18 0.50
C ILE A 84 2.83 -9.94 1.62
N PRO A 85 3.05 -11.25 1.48
CA PRO A 85 3.69 -12.04 2.51
C PRO A 85 5.15 -11.61 2.71
N PRO A 86 5.76 -11.97 3.85
CA PRO A 86 7.19 -11.84 4.04
C PRO A 86 7.98 -12.47 2.90
N ASP A 87 9.05 -11.82 2.47
CA ASP A 87 9.91 -12.35 1.42
C ASP A 87 10.96 -13.34 1.98
N ALA A 88 11.79 -13.89 1.08
CA ALA A 88 12.84 -14.84 1.45
C ALA A 88 13.93 -14.24 2.36
N GLU A 89 14.08 -12.91 2.35
CA GLU A 89 15.00 -12.17 3.21
C GLU A 89 14.38 -11.88 4.60
N GLY A 90 13.10 -12.23 4.78
CA GLY A 90 12.37 -12.10 6.04
C GLY A 90 11.89 -10.67 6.29
N HIS A 91 11.74 -9.86 5.24
CA HIS A 91 11.04 -8.58 5.35
C HIS A 91 9.61 -8.82 5.85
N PRO A 92 9.07 -7.95 6.73
CA PRO A 92 7.78 -8.19 7.37
C PRO A 92 6.63 -8.13 6.36
N LEU A 93 5.47 -8.68 6.76
CA LEU A 93 4.26 -8.64 5.95
C LEU A 93 3.92 -7.18 5.61
N SER A 94 3.56 -6.95 4.35
CA SER A 94 3.08 -5.65 3.90
C SER A 94 1.68 -5.74 3.34
N CYS A 95 0.96 -4.62 3.40
CA CYS A 95 -0.34 -4.49 2.76
C CYS A 95 -0.24 -3.43 1.68
N GLY A 96 -0.75 -3.74 0.50
CA GLY A 96 -0.77 -2.84 -0.63
C GLY A 96 -2.20 -2.39 -0.95
N VAL A 97 -2.38 -1.11 -1.30
CA VAL A 97 -3.63 -0.67 -1.95
C VAL A 97 -3.29 -0.08 -3.30
N MET A 98 -4.00 -0.53 -4.33
CA MET A 98 -3.75 -0.18 -5.71
C MET A 98 -5.04 0.25 -6.39
N ALA A 99 -4.96 1.31 -7.18
CA ALA A 99 -6.00 1.69 -8.13
C ALA A 99 -5.43 2.60 -9.22
N THR A 100 -6.21 2.84 -10.25
CA THR A 100 -5.87 3.82 -11.29
C THR A 100 -6.56 5.14 -11.00
N VAL A 101 -5.79 6.23 -10.94
CA VAL A 101 -6.33 7.59 -10.84
C VAL A 101 -6.24 8.30 -12.20
N GLY A 102 -7.01 9.37 -12.39
CA GLY A 102 -6.95 10.14 -13.64
C GLY A 102 -5.54 10.68 -13.90
N ARG A 103 -5.04 10.61 -15.15
CA ARG A 103 -3.69 11.08 -15.53
C ARG A 103 -3.44 12.55 -15.16
N SER A 104 -4.47 13.38 -15.18
CA SER A 104 -4.43 14.79 -14.78
C SER A 104 -4.30 15.02 -13.26
N THR A 105 -4.44 13.98 -12.42
CA THR A 105 -4.18 14.09 -10.98
C THR A 105 -2.73 14.51 -10.79
N SER A 106 -2.45 15.58 -10.05
CA SER A 106 -1.06 15.95 -9.78
C SER A 106 -0.49 15.14 -8.61
N PRO A 107 0.85 14.97 -8.51
CA PRO A 107 1.46 14.43 -7.30
C PRO A 107 1.08 15.20 -6.02
N ALA A 108 0.84 16.51 -6.13
CA ALA A 108 0.41 17.35 -5.01
C ALA A 108 -1.03 17.02 -4.56
N ASP A 109 -1.96 16.77 -5.49
CA ASP A 109 -3.33 16.39 -5.15
C ASP A 109 -3.38 15.02 -4.48
N LEU A 110 -2.58 14.07 -4.98
CA LEU A 110 -2.46 12.75 -4.37
C LEU A 110 -1.86 12.86 -2.95
N THR A 111 -0.78 13.61 -2.80
CA THR A 111 -0.15 13.89 -1.50
C THR A 111 -1.14 14.54 -0.54
N ALA A 112 -1.91 15.53 -0.99
CA ALA A 112 -2.92 16.19 -0.15
C ALA A 112 -4.03 15.23 0.27
N ALA A 113 -4.52 14.37 -0.62
CA ALA A 113 -5.53 13.36 -0.31
C ALA A 113 -5.02 12.33 0.71
N VAL A 114 -3.77 11.88 0.56
CA VAL A 114 -3.10 10.97 1.49
C VAL A 114 -2.95 11.64 2.86
N SER A 115 -2.40 12.85 2.88
CA SER A 115 -2.22 13.60 4.13
C SER A 115 -3.54 13.87 4.85
N ALA A 116 -4.63 14.14 4.11
CA ALA A 116 -5.96 14.29 4.67
C ALA A 116 -6.50 12.97 5.25
N ALA A 117 -6.30 11.84 4.57
CA ALA A 117 -6.75 10.53 5.06
C ALA A 117 -6.02 10.09 6.33
N PHE A 118 -4.72 10.33 6.42
CA PHE A 118 -3.91 9.99 7.60
C PHE A 118 -3.86 11.09 8.66
N GLY A 119 -4.38 12.28 8.37
CA GLY A 119 -4.35 13.44 9.26
C GLY A 119 -2.94 13.99 9.50
N ARG A 120 -1.97 13.73 8.60
CA ARG A 120 -0.57 14.15 8.76
C ARG A 120 0.14 14.35 7.43
N GLN A 121 1.15 15.23 7.42
CA GLN A 121 2.01 15.44 6.25
C GLN A 121 3.08 14.34 6.11
N PRO A 122 3.61 14.11 4.90
CA PRO A 122 4.75 13.21 4.73
C PRO A 122 5.97 13.73 5.51
N GLY A 123 6.81 12.79 5.95
CA GLY A 123 8.08 13.12 6.58
C GLY A 123 9.12 13.60 5.56
N SER A 124 10.34 13.88 6.03
CA SER A 124 11.47 14.29 5.18
C SER A 124 12.16 13.12 4.45
N GLY A 125 11.65 11.88 4.59
CA GLY A 125 12.21 10.69 3.97
C GLY A 125 11.46 10.32 2.69
N GLU A 126 12.17 9.62 1.80
CA GLU A 126 11.62 9.08 0.56
C GLU A 126 11.98 7.59 0.43
N ALA A 127 11.08 6.81 -0.17
CA ALA A 127 11.30 5.41 -0.54
C ALA A 127 11.11 5.28 -2.06
N ALA A 128 12.16 4.92 -2.80
CA ALA A 128 12.15 4.89 -4.26
C ALA A 128 11.67 6.20 -4.92
N GLY A 129 11.98 7.36 -4.31
CA GLY A 129 11.53 8.68 -4.80
C GLY A 129 10.07 9.01 -4.51
N ALA A 130 9.37 8.16 -3.73
CA ALA A 130 8.01 8.43 -3.25
C ALA A 130 8.03 9.06 -1.86
N PRO A 131 7.10 10.00 -1.57
CA PRO A 131 6.93 10.55 -0.23
C PRO A 131 6.48 9.46 0.75
N VAL A 132 6.91 9.61 2.00
CA VAL A 132 6.68 8.63 3.06
C VAL A 132 5.91 9.25 4.23
N TRP A 133 4.87 8.56 4.71
CA TRP A 133 4.14 8.91 5.93
C TRP A 133 4.46 7.89 7.02
N GLU A 134 5.00 8.38 8.13
CA GLU A 134 5.16 7.58 9.34
C GLU A 134 3.87 7.69 10.15
N LEU A 135 3.23 6.59 10.46
CA LEU A 135 1.99 6.50 11.22
C LEU A 135 2.29 6.07 12.67
N GLU A 136 1.26 6.16 13.50
CA GLU A 136 1.30 5.64 14.87
C GLU A 136 1.61 4.14 14.87
N ALA A 137 2.19 3.64 15.97
CA ALA A 137 2.69 2.26 16.12
C ALA A 137 3.82 1.87 15.13
N GLY A 138 4.48 2.87 14.54
CA GLY A 138 5.66 2.67 13.69
C GLY A 138 5.36 2.30 12.25
N GLN A 139 4.10 2.16 11.85
CA GLN A 139 3.73 1.81 10.48
C GLN A 139 4.18 2.91 9.49
N VAL A 140 4.72 2.53 8.35
CA VAL A 140 5.21 3.43 7.32
C VAL A 140 4.40 3.23 6.04
N VAL A 141 4.04 4.32 5.37
CA VAL A 141 3.31 4.31 4.10
C VAL A 141 4.14 5.03 3.04
N ALA A 142 4.37 4.38 1.92
CA ALA A 142 4.91 5.01 0.72
C ALA A 142 3.87 4.95 -0.41
N VAL A 143 3.84 6.01 -1.24
CA VAL A 143 2.87 6.14 -2.32
C VAL A 143 3.60 6.33 -3.65
N ALA A 144 3.70 5.26 -4.44
CA ALA A 144 4.23 5.31 -5.80
C ALA A 144 3.11 5.56 -6.80
N ARG A 145 3.47 6.25 -7.89
CA ARG A 145 2.62 6.44 -9.07
C ARG A 145 3.44 6.17 -10.32
N ASP A 146 2.85 5.48 -11.29
CA ASP A 146 3.44 5.27 -12.61
C ASP A 146 2.92 6.28 -13.64
N ASP A 147 3.54 6.26 -14.83
CA ASP A 147 3.21 7.14 -15.96
C ASP A 147 1.81 6.87 -16.54
N GLU A 148 1.23 5.70 -16.29
CA GLU A 148 -0.09 5.31 -16.79
C GLU A 148 -1.23 5.80 -15.87
N GLY A 149 -0.89 6.23 -14.66
CA GLY A 149 -1.84 6.68 -13.64
C GLY A 149 -2.16 5.64 -12.58
N GLY A 150 -1.48 4.48 -12.59
CA GLY A 150 -1.51 3.50 -11.51
C GLY A 150 -0.88 4.08 -10.26
N VAL A 151 -1.55 3.91 -9.11
CA VAL A 151 -1.06 4.35 -7.80
C VAL A 151 -1.01 3.14 -6.89
N LEU A 152 0.14 2.97 -6.22
CA LEU A 152 0.40 1.95 -5.22
C LEU A 152 0.69 2.61 -3.87
N PHE A 153 -0.13 2.29 -2.88
CA PHE A 153 0.15 2.52 -1.47
C PHE A 153 0.79 1.26 -0.92
N THR A 154 1.99 1.36 -0.36
CA THR A 154 2.64 0.25 0.34
C THR A 154 2.71 0.58 1.82
N PHE A 155 2.09 -0.28 2.63
CA PHE A 155 2.11 -0.21 4.08
C PHE A 155 3.09 -1.23 4.62
N TRP A 156 3.96 -0.77 5.49
CA TRP A 156 5.05 -1.57 6.01
C TRP A 156 5.20 -1.33 7.50
N TYR A 157 5.38 -2.40 8.27
CA TYR A 157 5.69 -2.31 9.69
C TYR A 157 7.19 -2.53 9.87
N PRO A 158 8.01 -1.51 10.10
CA PRO A 158 9.38 -1.73 10.56
C PRO A 158 9.32 -2.64 11.78
N ARG A 159 10.10 -3.72 11.76
CA ARG A 159 10.27 -4.56 12.96
C ARG A 159 10.56 -3.62 14.12
N ALA A 160 9.79 -3.72 15.20
CA ALA A 160 10.20 -3.11 16.46
C ALA A 160 11.64 -3.56 16.69
N ALA A 161 12.57 -2.60 16.86
CA ALA A 161 13.94 -2.94 17.21
C ALA A 161 13.85 -3.87 18.40
N ALA A 162 14.33 -5.11 18.26
CA ALA A 162 14.39 -6.04 19.37
C ALA A 162 15.16 -5.32 20.49
N HIS A 163 14.46 -5.03 21.59
CA HIS A 163 15.04 -4.46 22.79
C HIS A 163 15.96 -5.48 23.45
#